data_AF-A0AAV6YHY3-F1
#
_entry.id   AF-A0AAV6YHY3-F1
#
_cell.length_a   1.000
_cell.length_b   1.000
_cell.length_c   1.000
_cell.angle_alpha   90.00
_cell.angle_beta   90.00
_cell.angle_gamma   90.00
#
_symmetry.space_group_name_H-M   'P 1'
#
loop_
_entity.id
_entity.type
_entity.pdbx_description
1 polymer ?
#
loop_
_entity_poly.entity_id
_entity_poly.type
_entity_poly.pdbx_seq_one_letter_code
_entity_poly.pdbx_strand_id
1 'polypeptide(L)'
;QRLPNASALGKIFAALPFGDPVYQMLDVKLAIYVDFPSNMRPGVLVTCADDIELYSSDGLAVTFNRPGITALAHPSTLEIGKTHGVFVLEDSDSEYRDLQYRTCRSYLHKPNIAKMHESGAVTLNPRSLDPSRSPKDASLSEVVYTDSLFYMDHGTVKVLLGFLEELGAVNCEIDAYGDFLQALGPDATLDYTENTANVSKVEAELAEVRRKIYSLLRGTEFTVIVLNNSKFYHIGTLQEYLYHLTADTSLQAELGLQSEVFSVVADQDENLSREVCVIHSLLDAKCKVSPSSVIEYSRLGPGVSVGGSCVISGSCIRIRCVVPDKSFVSSLSLMIDGQVMYATILFGIEDNLKKNVGSLSDLNALQIFGGSLVQRLELWGIQVSEDLFSGDRKALSLWNIRIFPCYATMEESVSAAVEMLEAMNSKSQMRLGGARRVSIEEMLSYKNVDEMLRFRQELYEEIRRRRGASY
;
A
#
# COMPACT_ATOMS: atom_id res chain seq x y z
N GLN A 1 -4.08 -6.56 0.57
CA GLN A 1 -5.26 -6.45 1.47
C GLN A 1 -5.59 -5.03 1.98
N ARG A 2 -4.71 -4.01 1.86
CA ARG A 2 -5.02 -2.63 2.32
C ARG A 2 -5.16 -1.59 1.20
N LEU A 3 -4.68 -1.92 0.00
CA LEU A 3 -4.78 -1.11 -1.22
C LEU A 3 -5.04 -2.04 -2.43
N PRO A 4 -6.28 -2.51 -2.65
CA PRO A 4 -6.55 -3.57 -3.62
C PRO A 4 -6.29 -3.19 -5.08
N ASN A 5 -6.51 -1.93 -5.47
CA ASN A 5 -6.21 -1.41 -6.81
C ASN A 5 -4.72 -1.61 -7.17
N ALA A 6 -3.83 -1.34 -6.22
CA ALA A 6 -2.39 -1.55 -6.40
C ALA A 6 -1.96 -3.01 -6.18
N SER A 7 -2.80 -3.87 -5.59
CA SER A 7 -2.44 -5.27 -5.31
C SER A 7 -2.44 -6.14 -6.57
N ALA A 8 -3.17 -5.76 -7.62
CA ALA A 8 -3.24 -6.53 -8.86
C ALA A 8 -1.96 -6.42 -9.69
N LEU A 9 -1.44 -5.22 -9.91
CA LEU A 9 -0.22 -5.02 -10.69
C LEU A 9 1.05 -4.94 -9.84
N GLY A 10 0.91 -4.63 -8.54
CA GLY A 10 2.02 -4.39 -7.62
C GLY A 10 2.10 -2.91 -7.24
N LYS A 11 2.34 -2.63 -5.96
CA LYS A 11 2.36 -1.25 -5.42
C LYS A 11 3.44 -0.37 -6.06
N ILE A 12 4.56 -0.97 -6.46
CA ILE A 12 5.64 -0.26 -7.14
C ILE A 12 5.21 0.35 -8.49
N PHE A 13 4.13 -0.16 -9.08
CA PHE A 13 3.54 0.36 -10.33
C PHE A 13 2.30 1.22 -10.08
N ALA A 14 2.05 1.63 -8.83
CA ALA A 14 1.00 2.59 -8.52
C ALA A 14 1.31 3.92 -9.21
N ALA A 15 0.28 4.51 -9.83
CA ALA A 15 0.41 5.78 -10.51
C ALA A 15 0.52 6.92 -9.49
N LEU A 16 1.36 7.90 -9.80
CA LEU A 16 1.42 9.14 -9.05
C LEU A 16 0.94 10.27 -9.95
N PRO A 17 0.26 11.29 -9.40
CA PRO A 17 -0.35 12.32 -10.21
C PRO A 17 0.69 13.38 -10.64
N PHE A 18 1.69 12.96 -11.42
CA PHE A 18 2.62 13.82 -12.15
C PHE A 18 3.32 13.07 -13.29
N GLY A 19 3.99 13.81 -14.17
CA GLY A 19 4.69 13.27 -15.35
C GLY A 19 3.86 13.27 -16.63
N ASP A 20 4.55 13.19 -17.77
CA ASP A 20 3.94 12.96 -19.09
C ASP A 20 4.83 12.02 -19.94
N PRO A 21 4.44 10.73 -20.10
CA PRO A 21 3.26 10.09 -19.54
C PRO A 21 3.35 9.94 -18.01
N VAL A 22 2.24 9.53 -17.37
CA VAL A 22 2.13 9.41 -15.91
C VAL A 22 3.27 8.60 -15.31
N TYR A 23 3.96 9.16 -14.31
CA TYR A 23 4.99 8.44 -13.55
C TYR A 23 4.38 7.51 -12.49
N GLN A 24 5.11 6.44 -12.21
CA GLN A 24 4.78 5.44 -11.22
C GLN A 24 5.70 5.55 -10.01
N MET A 25 5.34 4.86 -8.93
CA MET A 25 6.19 4.77 -7.73
C MET A 25 7.62 4.29 -8.08
N LEU A 26 7.77 3.39 -9.05
CA LEU A 26 9.08 2.94 -9.56
C LEU A 26 9.94 4.10 -10.06
N ASP A 27 9.37 5.02 -10.86
CA ASP A 27 10.12 6.14 -11.43
C ASP A 27 10.63 7.06 -10.33
N VAL A 28 9.82 7.29 -9.29
CA VAL A 28 10.17 8.10 -8.14
C VAL A 28 11.26 7.43 -7.31
N LYS A 29 11.14 6.13 -7.04
CA LYS A 29 12.17 5.36 -6.34
C LYS A 29 13.51 5.40 -7.07
N LEU A 30 13.50 5.19 -8.38
CA LEU A 30 14.72 5.27 -9.21
C LEU A 30 15.33 6.68 -9.19
N ALA A 31 14.51 7.72 -9.21
CA ALA A 31 14.98 9.10 -9.11
C ALA A 31 15.59 9.41 -7.73
N ILE A 32 14.93 9.01 -6.64
CA ILE A 32 15.43 9.22 -5.26
C ILE A 32 16.75 8.47 -5.04
N TYR A 33 16.92 7.30 -5.64
CA TYR A 33 18.09 6.44 -5.43
C TYR A 33 19.17 6.57 -6.51
N VAL A 34 19.06 7.56 -7.41
CA VAL A 34 19.94 7.68 -8.58
C VAL A 34 21.44 7.73 -8.22
N ASP A 35 21.77 8.30 -7.05
CA ASP A 35 23.15 8.45 -6.58
C ASP A 35 23.68 7.24 -5.78
N PHE A 36 22.81 6.32 -5.37
CA PHE A 36 23.20 5.18 -4.54
C PHE A 36 24.20 4.25 -5.23
N PRO A 37 24.04 3.85 -6.51
CA PRO A 37 24.98 2.95 -7.17
C PRO A 37 26.42 3.45 -7.17
N SER A 38 26.63 4.77 -7.29
CA SER A 38 27.97 5.40 -7.26
C SER A 38 28.63 5.38 -5.88
N ASN A 39 27.82 5.22 -4.82
CA ASN A 39 28.23 5.30 -3.42
C ASN A 39 28.04 3.97 -2.68
N MET A 40 27.77 2.88 -3.42
CA MET A 40 27.44 1.56 -2.90
C MET A 40 28.49 0.54 -3.33
N ARG A 41 28.95 -0.28 -2.37
CA ARG A 41 29.77 -1.46 -2.68
C ARG A 41 28.90 -2.58 -3.28
N PRO A 42 29.49 -3.63 -3.90
CA PRO A 42 28.71 -4.78 -4.35
C PRO A 42 27.85 -5.36 -3.21
N GLY A 43 26.56 -5.54 -3.48
CA GLY A 43 25.57 -5.99 -2.51
C GLY A 43 24.15 -5.90 -3.07
N VAL A 44 23.15 -5.98 -2.20
CA VAL A 44 21.73 -5.94 -2.55
C VAL A 44 21.03 -4.86 -1.72
N LEU A 45 20.32 -3.95 -2.39
CA LEU A 45 19.45 -2.96 -1.77
C LEU A 45 18.00 -3.47 -1.75
N VAL A 46 17.36 -3.41 -0.59
CA VAL A 46 15.96 -3.78 -0.36
C VAL A 46 15.20 -2.52 0.03
N THR A 47 14.17 -2.19 -0.73
CA THR A 47 13.27 -1.06 -0.49
C THR A 47 11.83 -1.55 -0.51
N CYS A 48 10.95 -0.90 0.24
CA CYS A 48 9.54 -1.14 0.09
C CYS A 48 8.97 -0.37 -1.12
N ALA A 49 7.75 -0.73 -1.51
CA ALA A 49 7.16 -0.38 -2.80
C ALA A 49 6.09 0.72 -2.67
N ASP A 50 5.89 1.25 -1.48
CA ASP A 50 4.77 2.10 -1.10
C ASP A 50 5.12 3.21 -0.12
N ASP A 51 6.40 3.48 0.09
CA ASP A 51 6.90 4.67 0.77
C ASP A 51 7.64 5.62 -0.19
N ILE A 52 7.72 6.89 0.21
CA ILE A 52 8.51 7.91 -0.46
C ILE A 52 9.37 8.58 0.61
N GLU A 53 10.69 8.46 0.48
CA GLU A 53 11.67 9.05 1.38
C GLU A 53 12.30 10.28 0.74
N LEU A 54 11.97 11.45 1.26
CA LEU A 54 12.61 12.69 0.86
C LEU A 54 13.53 13.14 1.98
N TYR A 55 14.78 13.47 1.67
CA TYR A 55 15.76 13.83 2.68
C TYR A 55 16.76 14.88 2.19
N SER A 56 17.25 15.66 3.14
CA SER A 56 18.45 16.48 3.00
C SER A 56 19.62 15.74 3.63
N SER A 57 20.79 15.86 3.02
CA SER A 57 22.03 15.29 3.53
C SER A 57 23.13 16.34 3.76
N ASP A 58 22.79 17.64 3.73
CA ASP A 58 23.75 18.75 3.79
C ASP A 58 24.89 18.63 2.76
N GLY A 59 24.59 18.07 1.58
CA GLY A 59 25.57 17.82 0.51
C GLY A 59 26.47 16.60 0.74
N LEU A 60 26.24 15.82 1.79
CA LEU A 60 26.93 14.55 2.02
C LEU A 60 26.28 13.43 1.20
N ALA A 61 27.10 12.55 0.64
CA ALA A 61 26.59 11.36 -0.03
C ALA A 61 26.14 10.30 1.00
N VAL A 62 24.99 9.69 0.77
CA VAL A 62 24.60 8.44 1.44
C VAL A 62 25.48 7.32 0.87
N THR A 63 26.28 6.68 1.71
CA THR A 63 27.24 5.65 1.28
C THR A 63 26.94 4.29 1.91
N PHE A 64 26.92 3.25 1.09
CA PHE A 64 26.71 1.86 1.49
C PHE A 64 28.04 1.10 1.35
N ASN A 65 29.01 1.46 2.21
CA ASN A 65 30.38 0.95 2.14
C ASN A 65 30.82 0.15 3.38
N ARG A 66 29.96 0.03 4.38
CA ARG A 66 30.20 -0.73 5.61
C ARG A 66 29.86 -2.21 5.39
N PRO A 67 30.55 -3.12 6.09
CA PRO A 67 30.23 -4.54 6.01
C PRO A 67 28.89 -4.83 6.71
N GLY A 68 28.34 -6.01 6.44
CA GLY A 68 27.08 -6.45 7.03
C GLY A 68 25.86 -5.76 6.40
N ILE A 69 24.97 -5.25 7.25
CA ILE A 69 23.71 -4.63 6.85
C ILE A 69 23.71 -3.14 7.23
N THR A 70 23.30 -2.29 6.29
CA THR A 70 23.17 -0.84 6.49
C THR A 70 21.74 -0.39 6.16
N ALA A 71 20.98 0.08 7.14
CA ALA A 71 19.61 0.55 6.95
C ALA A 71 19.51 2.09 6.93
N LEU A 72 18.47 2.64 6.30
CA LEU A 72 18.10 4.05 6.44
C LEU A 72 17.06 4.22 7.55
N ALA A 73 17.15 5.34 8.25
CA ALA A 73 16.23 5.66 9.32
C ALA A 73 15.75 7.12 9.29
N HIS A 74 14.48 7.29 9.60
CA HIS A 74 13.78 8.57 9.54
C HIS A 74 13.12 8.89 10.88
N PRO A 75 13.19 10.15 11.38
CA PRO A 75 12.44 10.54 12.56
C PRO A 75 10.93 10.53 12.24
N SER A 76 10.18 9.77 13.03
CA SER A 76 8.75 9.53 12.87
C SER A 76 8.02 9.67 14.20
N THR A 77 6.71 9.92 14.12
CA THR A 77 5.86 9.92 15.31
C THR A 77 5.76 8.51 15.90
N LEU A 78 5.47 8.42 17.20
CA LEU A 78 5.24 7.11 17.86
C LEU A 78 4.07 6.35 17.21
N GLU A 79 3.09 7.06 16.66
CA GLU A 79 1.97 6.46 15.94
C GLU A 79 2.41 5.74 14.66
N ILE A 80 3.29 6.36 13.86
CA ILE A 80 3.88 5.72 12.67
C ILE A 80 4.70 4.49 13.09
N GLY A 81 5.46 4.59 14.19
CA GLY A 81 6.25 3.49 14.73
C GLY A 81 5.44 2.23 15.04
N LYS A 82 4.13 2.32 15.31
CA LYS A 82 3.28 1.12 15.53
C LYS A 82 3.06 0.28 14.28
N THR A 83 3.37 0.84 13.11
CA THR A 83 3.08 0.22 11.81
C THR A 83 4.34 -0.06 10.99
N HIS A 84 5.50 0.43 11.45
CA HIS A 84 6.81 0.29 10.81
C HIS A 84 7.82 -0.35 11.77
N GLY A 85 9.00 -0.68 11.26
CA GLY A 85 10.15 -1.01 12.08
C GLY A 85 10.66 0.20 12.85
N VAL A 86 11.19 -0.04 14.04
CA VAL A 86 11.78 1.01 14.89
C VAL A 86 13.19 0.57 15.31
N PHE A 87 14.18 1.42 15.07
CA PHE A 87 15.56 1.17 15.50
C PHE A 87 15.78 1.61 16.95
N VAL A 88 16.41 0.74 17.74
CA VAL A 88 16.99 1.11 19.03
C VAL A 88 18.45 1.47 18.79
N LEU A 89 18.76 2.77 18.70
CA LEU A 89 20.09 3.25 18.40
C LEU A 89 20.96 3.33 19.66
N GLU A 90 22.28 3.17 19.53
CA GLU A 90 23.23 3.52 20.58
C GLU A 90 23.32 5.03 20.73
N ASP A 91 23.49 5.54 21.95
CA ASP A 91 23.63 6.98 22.24
C ASP A 91 24.71 7.63 21.35
N SER A 92 24.43 8.84 20.88
CA SER A 92 25.38 9.60 20.09
C SER A 92 25.92 10.75 20.91
N ASP A 93 27.25 10.80 21.08
CA ASP A 93 27.96 11.95 21.65
C ASP A 93 28.14 13.08 20.62
N SER A 94 27.69 12.89 19.37
CA SER A 94 27.92 13.84 18.29
C SER A 94 26.91 14.97 18.28
N GLU A 95 27.36 16.16 17.87
CA GLU A 95 26.48 17.28 17.51
C GLU A 95 25.45 16.88 16.43
N TYR A 96 24.32 17.60 16.41
CA TYR A 96 23.28 17.42 15.40
C TYR A 96 23.83 17.55 13.97
N ARG A 97 23.39 16.66 13.08
CA ARG A 97 23.70 16.66 11.64
C ARG A 97 22.52 16.06 10.87
N ASP A 98 22.25 16.53 9.66
CA ASP A 98 21.17 15.97 8.84
C ASP A 98 21.39 14.49 8.49
N LEU A 99 22.65 14.07 8.30
CA LEU A 99 23.04 12.68 8.05
C LEU A 99 24.05 12.19 9.09
N GLN A 100 23.75 11.06 9.73
CA GLN A 100 24.64 10.41 10.71
C GLN A 100 24.65 8.89 10.51
N TYR A 101 25.78 8.25 10.79
CA TYR A 101 25.88 6.80 10.82
C TYR A 101 25.98 6.35 12.28
N ARG A 102 25.05 5.51 12.74
CA ARG A 102 24.99 5.01 14.11
C ARG A 102 24.92 3.49 14.13
N THR A 103 25.38 2.92 15.22
CA THR A 103 25.16 1.50 15.53
C THR A 103 23.76 1.32 16.10
N CYS A 104 23.16 0.16 15.81
CA CYS A 104 21.85 -0.21 16.30
C CYS A 104 21.95 -1.40 17.25
N ARG A 105 21.37 -1.25 18.44
CA ARG A 105 21.36 -2.29 19.47
C ARG A 105 20.37 -3.40 19.16
N SER A 106 19.20 -3.04 18.65
CA SER A 106 18.16 -3.96 18.20
C SER A 106 17.15 -3.24 17.30
N TYR A 107 16.43 -4.03 16.51
CA TYR A 107 15.31 -3.56 15.68
C TYR A 107 14.00 -4.13 16.21
N LEU A 108 12.99 -3.28 16.35
CA LEU A 108 11.65 -3.64 16.81
C LEU A 108 10.70 -3.62 15.62
N HIS A 109 10.09 -4.75 15.28
CA HIS A 109 9.17 -4.79 14.16
C HIS A 109 7.72 -4.49 14.60
N LYS A 110 7.20 -3.32 14.21
CA LYS A 110 5.84 -2.84 14.51
C LYS A 110 5.49 -2.90 16.01
N PRO A 111 6.34 -2.32 16.90
CA PRO A 111 6.12 -2.38 18.35
C PRO A 111 4.92 -1.52 18.77
N ASN A 112 4.36 -1.80 19.94
CA ASN A 112 3.48 -0.83 20.59
C ASN A 112 4.30 0.29 21.26
N ILE A 113 3.64 1.39 21.64
CA ILE A 113 4.31 2.57 22.23
C ILE A 113 5.05 2.22 23.52
N ALA A 114 4.46 1.41 24.40
CA ALA A 114 5.10 1.01 25.65
C ALA A 114 6.44 0.30 25.39
N LYS A 115 6.48 -0.62 24.43
CA LYS A 115 7.69 -1.33 24.02
C LYS A 115 8.76 -0.38 23.45
N MET A 116 8.36 0.68 22.72
CA MET A 116 9.31 1.69 22.24
C MET A 116 10.01 2.41 23.40
N HIS A 117 9.26 2.82 24.43
CA HIS A 117 9.84 3.45 25.63
C HIS A 117 10.70 2.47 26.43
N GLU A 118 10.20 1.28 26.72
CA GLU A 118 10.92 0.25 27.49
C GLU A 118 12.25 -0.15 26.86
N SER A 119 12.31 -0.16 25.52
CA SER A 119 13.51 -0.52 24.78
C SER A 119 14.47 0.66 24.59
N GLY A 120 14.09 1.88 25.02
CA GLY A 120 14.87 3.09 24.83
C GLY A 120 14.96 3.56 23.37
N ALA A 121 13.94 3.26 22.54
CA ALA A 121 13.89 3.71 21.15
C ALA A 121 13.42 5.17 21.01
N VAL A 122 12.70 5.67 22.00
CA VAL A 122 12.11 7.01 21.99
C VAL A 122 13.16 8.07 22.31
N THR A 123 13.22 9.12 21.50
CA THR A 123 14.11 10.27 21.71
C THR A 123 13.36 11.58 21.48
N LEU A 124 13.99 12.70 21.85
CA LEU A 124 13.46 14.03 21.56
C LEU A 124 13.70 14.38 20.10
N ASN A 125 12.72 15.01 19.45
CA ASN A 125 12.83 15.42 18.07
C ASN A 125 14.08 16.29 17.85
N PRO A 126 15.03 15.87 17.03
CA PRO A 126 16.24 16.65 16.78
C PRO A 126 15.96 18.07 16.27
N ARG A 127 14.89 18.26 15.48
CA ARG A 127 14.46 19.58 14.99
C ARG A 127 13.89 20.49 16.10
N SER A 128 13.44 19.91 17.23
CA SER A 128 13.00 20.70 18.39
C SER A 128 14.18 21.25 19.21
N LEU A 129 15.40 20.77 18.92
CA LEU A 129 16.65 21.20 19.55
C LEU A 129 17.41 22.23 18.68
N ASP A 130 16.88 22.62 17.52
CA ASP A 130 17.47 23.64 16.64
C ASP A 130 17.27 25.04 17.24
N PRO A 131 18.35 25.72 17.67
CA PRO A 131 18.27 27.04 18.30
C PRO A 131 17.86 28.18 17.34
N SER A 132 17.78 27.93 16.03
CA SER A 132 17.39 28.94 15.03
C SER A 132 15.87 29.12 14.87
N ARG A 133 15.05 28.25 15.50
CA ARG A 133 13.58 28.30 15.41
C ARG A 133 12.93 29.17 16.48
N SER A 134 11.74 29.70 16.13
CA SER A 134 10.97 30.53 17.05
C SER A 134 10.45 29.70 18.25
N PRO A 135 10.51 30.21 19.50
CA PRO A 135 10.11 29.47 20.70
C PRO A 135 8.65 29.00 20.74
N LYS A 136 7.80 29.48 19.82
CA LYS A 136 6.37 29.13 19.75
C LYS A 136 6.12 27.79 19.04
N ASP A 137 7.09 27.27 18.28
CA ASP A 137 7.03 25.97 17.59
C ASP A 137 7.86 24.88 18.28
N ALA A 138 8.51 25.20 19.41
CA ALA A 138 9.41 24.30 20.14
C ALA A 138 8.65 23.41 21.14
N SER A 139 7.59 22.72 20.70
CA SER A 139 7.09 21.59 21.49
C SER A 139 8.11 20.46 21.40
N LEU A 140 8.61 20.02 22.56
CA LEU A 140 9.46 18.82 22.66
C LEU A 140 8.58 17.61 22.29
N SER A 141 8.54 17.27 21.00
CA SER A 141 7.84 16.09 20.53
C SER A 141 8.75 14.88 20.62
N GLU A 142 8.28 13.81 21.23
CA GLU A 142 8.93 12.50 21.17
C GLU A 142 8.87 11.93 19.75
N VAL A 143 9.96 11.32 19.32
CA VAL A 143 10.08 10.64 18.03
C VAL A 143 10.76 9.29 18.21
N VAL A 144 10.56 8.43 17.23
CA VAL A 144 11.31 7.19 17.01
C VAL A 144 11.95 7.22 15.63
N TYR A 145 13.00 6.43 15.43
CA TYR A 145 13.60 6.26 14.11
C TYR A 145 13.03 5.04 13.41
N THR A 146 12.28 5.25 12.33
CA THR A 146 11.64 4.18 11.56
C THR A 146 12.42 3.82 10.32
N ASP A 147 12.29 2.57 9.89
CA ASP A 147 12.89 2.03 8.66
C ASP A 147 12.18 2.48 7.39
N SER A 148 12.91 2.38 6.29
CA SER A 148 12.42 2.58 4.92
C SER A 148 13.07 1.59 3.95
N LEU A 149 14.39 1.51 3.98
CA LEU A 149 15.18 0.60 3.15
C LEU A 149 16.43 0.11 3.87
N PHE A 150 17.01 -0.98 3.38
CA PHE A 150 18.31 -1.45 3.84
C PHE A 150 19.15 -2.09 2.72
N TYR A 151 20.45 -2.01 2.88
CA TYR A 151 21.46 -2.61 2.03
C TYR A 151 22.11 -3.80 2.77
N MET A 152 22.32 -4.89 2.05
CA MET A 152 23.13 -6.03 2.49
C MET A 152 24.40 -6.09 1.65
N ASP A 153 25.54 -6.16 2.31
CA ASP A 153 26.81 -6.31 1.61
C ASP A 153 26.94 -7.68 0.93
N HIS A 154 27.88 -7.79 -0.02
CA HIS A 154 28.12 -9.03 -0.76
C HIS A 154 28.38 -10.25 0.14
N GLY A 155 29.03 -10.05 1.29
CA GLY A 155 29.30 -11.12 2.25
C GLY A 155 28.03 -11.67 2.86
N THR A 156 27.16 -10.78 3.35
CA THR A 156 25.86 -11.12 3.93
C THR A 156 24.95 -11.78 2.90
N VAL A 157 24.90 -11.24 1.68
CA VAL A 157 24.11 -11.82 0.58
C VAL A 157 24.58 -13.25 0.26
N LYS A 158 25.89 -13.52 0.27
CA LYS A 158 26.42 -14.88 0.07
C LYS A 158 25.98 -15.85 1.17
N VAL A 159 25.94 -15.41 2.42
CA VAL A 159 25.47 -16.24 3.54
C VAL A 159 24.00 -16.61 3.34
N LEU A 160 23.16 -15.63 2.99
CA LEU A 160 21.74 -15.86 2.73
C LEU A 160 21.50 -16.73 1.49
N LEU A 161 22.32 -16.57 0.45
CA LEU A 161 22.24 -17.41 -0.75
C LEU A 161 22.62 -18.87 -0.44
N GLY A 162 23.69 -19.10 0.33
CA GLY A 162 24.06 -20.45 0.78
C GLY A 162 22.96 -21.08 1.62
N PHE A 163 22.29 -20.29 2.47
CA PHE A 163 21.12 -20.76 3.22
C PHE A 163 19.94 -21.15 2.32
N LEU A 164 19.65 -20.35 1.27
CA LEU A 164 18.62 -20.69 0.30
C LEU A 164 18.96 -21.99 -0.46
N GLU A 165 20.23 -22.18 -0.82
CA GLU A 165 20.72 -23.42 -1.47
C GLU A 165 20.55 -24.65 -0.56
N GLU A 166 20.82 -24.51 0.75
CA GLU A 166 20.62 -25.57 1.74
C GLU A 166 19.13 -25.87 2.00
N LEU A 167 18.31 -24.82 2.04
CA LEU A 167 16.87 -24.94 2.29
C LEU A 167 16.13 -25.52 1.06
N GLY A 168 16.62 -25.22 -0.15
CA GLY A 168 15.96 -25.56 -1.40
C GLY A 168 14.76 -24.65 -1.66
N ALA A 169 13.54 -25.18 -1.52
CA ALA A 169 12.32 -24.41 -1.73
C ALA A 169 11.88 -23.71 -0.43
N VAL A 170 11.59 -22.42 -0.50
CA VAL A 170 11.03 -21.66 0.63
C VAL A 170 9.52 -21.93 0.70
N ASN A 171 9.08 -22.68 1.71
CA ASN A 171 7.68 -23.08 1.88
C ASN A 171 6.91 -22.20 2.88
N CYS A 172 7.51 -21.13 3.38
CA CYS A 172 6.90 -20.21 4.34
C CYS A 172 7.19 -18.75 3.97
N GLU A 173 6.35 -17.84 4.47
CA GLU A 173 6.52 -16.41 4.21
C GLU A 173 7.64 -15.85 5.10
N ILE A 174 8.65 -15.25 4.47
CA ILE A 174 9.77 -14.58 5.13
C ILE A 174 9.65 -13.07 4.88
N ASP A 175 9.53 -12.30 5.95
CA ASP A 175 9.48 -10.84 5.90
C ASP A 175 10.91 -10.27 5.94
N ALA A 176 11.31 -9.57 4.88
CA ALA A 176 12.68 -9.07 4.77
C ALA A 176 13.09 -8.16 5.95
N TYR A 177 12.17 -7.37 6.49
CA TYR A 177 12.46 -6.46 7.61
C TYR A 177 12.29 -7.19 8.95
N GLY A 178 11.15 -7.85 9.14
CA GLY A 178 10.80 -8.57 10.34
C GLY A 178 11.71 -9.77 10.63
N ASP A 179 12.21 -10.46 9.62
CA ASP A 179 13.01 -11.66 9.81
C ASP A 179 14.52 -11.41 9.69
N PHE A 180 14.95 -10.45 8.86
CA PHE A 180 16.38 -10.14 8.75
C PHE A 180 16.83 -9.11 9.77
N LEU A 181 16.13 -7.97 9.91
CA LEU A 181 16.61 -6.89 10.78
C LEU A 181 16.43 -7.21 12.27
N GLN A 182 15.39 -7.95 12.67
CA GLN A 182 15.22 -8.38 14.08
C GLN A 182 16.31 -9.37 14.53
N ALA A 183 17.03 -10.01 13.61
CA ALA A 183 18.16 -10.87 13.93
C ALA A 183 19.45 -10.11 14.27
N LEU A 184 19.48 -8.79 14.07
CA LEU A 184 20.67 -7.96 14.12
C LEU A 184 20.78 -7.13 15.39
N GLY A 185 22.02 -6.83 15.75
CA GLY A 185 22.37 -6.02 16.91
C GLY A 185 22.62 -6.86 18.17
N PRO A 186 23.38 -6.31 19.14
CA PRO A 186 23.75 -7.00 20.38
C PRO A 186 22.56 -7.43 21.25
N ASP A 187 21.44 -6.70 21.17
CA ASP A 187 20.25 -6.95 22.00
C ASP A 187 19.20 -7.83 21.28
N ALA A 188 19.52 -8.38 20.10
CA ALA A 188 18.61 -9.24 19.33
C ALA A 188 18.34 -10.59 20.02
N THR A 189 17.05 -10.95 20.13
CA THR A 189 16.60 -12.22 20.73
C THR A 189 15.84 -13.07 19.72
N LEU A 190 15.62 -14.35 20.07
CA LEU A 190 14.84 -15.30 19.28
C LEU A 190 13.31 -15.10 19.42
N ASP A 191 12.85 -14.19 20.27
CA ASP A 191 11.43 -14.08 20.65
C ASP A 191 10.52 -13.80 19.46
N TYR A 192 11.02 -13.09 18.43
CA TYR A 192 10.23 -12.77 17.25
C TYR A 192 9.94 -13.99 16.36
N THR A 193 10.71 -15.07 16.48
CA THR A 193 10.63 -16.21 15.56
C THR A 193 9.29 -16.95 15.64
N GLU A 194 8.62 -16.87 16.79
CA GLU A 194 7.27 -17.43 17.01
C GLU A 194 6.13 -16.45 16.64
N ASN A 195 6.45 -15.19 16.32
CA ASN A 195 5.44 -14.17 16.08
C ASN A 195 4.81 -14.33 14.68
N THR A 196 3.55 -14.73 14.64
CA THR A 196 2.80 -14.95 13.40
C THR A 196 2.03 -13.72 12.90
N ALA A 197 2.12 -12.57 13.58
CA ALA A 197 1.30 -11.40 13.24
C ALA A 197 1.61 -10.78 11.87
N ASN A 198 2.80 -11.04 11.32
CA ASN A 198 3.29 -10.43 10.08
C ASN A 198 3.11 -11.31 8.83
N VAL A 199 2.72 -12.58 8.98
CA VAL A 199 2.55 -13.50 7.85
C VAL A 199 1.08 -13.60 7.42
N SER A 200 0.86 -13.76 6.13
CA SER A 200 -0.47 -13.99 5.55
C SER A 200 -0.99 -15.40 5.82
N LYS A 201 -0.08 -16.38 5.92
CA LYS A 201 -0.37 -17.78 6.22
C LYS A 201 0.66 -18.34 7.19
N VAL A 202 0.19 -19.00 8.23
CA VAL A 202 1.06 -19.65 9.22
C VAL A 202 1.40 -21.05 8.73
N GLU A 203 2.62 -21.21 8.23
CA GLU A 203 3.16 -22.48 7.78
C GLU A 203 3.94 -23.17 8.91
N ALA A 204 3.93 -24.50 8.93
CA ALA A 204 4.52 -25.29 10.02
C ALA A 204 6.03 -25.05 10.20
N GLU A 205 6.74 -24.76 9.11
CA GLU A 205 8.20 -24.57 9.09
C GLU A 205 8.64 -23.15 9.46
N LEU A 206 7.70 -22.20 9.59
CA LEU A 206 7.99 -20.77 9.74
C LEU A 206 8.95 -20.47 10.90
N ALA A 207 8.63 -20.96 12.10
CA ALA A 207 9.44 -20.72 13.29
C ALA A 207 10.84 -21.32 13.14
N GLU A 208 10.96 -22.54 12.58
CA GLU A 208 12.26 -23.18 12.39
C GLU A 208 13.15 -22.39 11.41
N VAL A 209 12.59 -21.98 10.26
CA VAL A 209 13.31 -21.19 9.25
C VAL A 209 13.76 -19.86 9.84
N ARG A 210 12.91 -19.16 10.60
CA ARG A 210 13.27 -17.90 11.28
C ARG A 210 14.38 -18.07 12.32
N ARG A 211 14.38 -19.18 13.09
CA ARG A 211 15.48 -19.47 14.03
C ARG A 211 16.80 -19.71 13.31
N LYS A 212 16.78 -20.35 12.12
CA LYS A 212 17.98 -20.52 11.27
C LYS A 212 18.47 -19.17 10.74
N ILE A 213 17.58 -18.33 10.23
CA ILE A 213 17.89 -16.95 9.81
C ILE A 213 18.54 -16.17 10.95
N TYR A 214 17.96 -16.21 12.15
CA TYR A 214 18.56 -15.59 13.34
C TYR A 214 19.98 -16.09 13.59
N SER A 215 20.19 -17.41 13.59
CA SER A 215 21.52 -17.98 13.83
C SER A 215 22.55 -17.58 12.78
N LEU A 216 22.13 -17.37 11.54
CA LEU A 216 23.01 -16.98 10.43
C LEU A 216 23.38 -15.50 10.49
N LEU A 217 22.41 -14.65 10.80
CA LEU A 217 22.60 -13.19 10.77
C LEU A 217 23.11 -12.62 12.08
N ARG A 218 22.93 -13.31 13.22
CA ARG A 218 23.40 -12.84 14.52
C ARG A 218 24.91 -12.57 14.49
N GLY A 219 25.29 -11.37 14.91
CA GLY A 219 26.70 -10.93 14.91
C GLY A 219 27.15 -10.28 13.61
N THR A 220 26.29 -10.22 12.59
CA THR A 220 26.51 -9.37 11.41
C THR A 220 26.51 -7.91 11.84
N GLU A 221 27.44 -7.12 11.31
CA GLU A 221 27.49 -5.68 11.59
C GLU A 221 26.20 -5.00 11.14
N PHE A 222 25.66 -4.13 11.99
CA PHE A 222 24.41 -3.43 11.74
C PHE A 222 24.59 -1.93 11.92
N THR A 223 24.69 -1.23 10.79
CA THR A 223 24.73 0.23 10.75
C THR A 223 23.36 0.79 10.38
N VAL A 224 23.00 1.91 10.97
CA VAL A 224 21.86 2.73 10.57
C VAL A 224 22.35 4.10 10.13
N ILE A 225 21.96 4.51 8.92
CA ILE A 225 22.12 5.87 8.42
C ILE A 225 20.89 6.65 8.84
N VAL A 226 21.04 7.51 9.83
CA VAL A 226 20.00 8.38 10.33
C VAL A 226 19.93 9.63 9.48
N LEU A 227 18.77 9.86 8.87
CA LEU A 227 18.43 11.04 8.07
C LEU A 227 17.53 11.95 8.91
N ASN A 228 18.14 12.79 9.75
CA ASN A 228 17.44 13.65 10.70
C ASN A 228 16.56 14.71 10.03
N ASN A 229 16.94 15.13 8.82
CA ASN A 229 16.16 16.04 8.01
C ASN A 229 15.52 15.30 6.84
N SER A 230 14.60 14.40 7.16
CA SER A 230 13.80 13.69 6.17
C SER A 230 12.30 13.90 6.35
N LYS A 231 11.55 13.43 5.37
CA LYS A 231 10.11 13.22 5.37
C LYS A 231 9.84 11.83 4.82
N PHE A 232 8.91 11.14 5.47
CA PHE A 232 8.53 9.79 5.17
C PHE A 232 7.03 9.77 4.90
N TYR A 233 6.67 9.42 3.67
CA TYR A 233 5.28 9.32 3.24
C TYR A 233 4.98 7.86 2.92
N HIS A 234 3.92 7.31 3.51
CA HIS A 234 3.51 5.92 3.28
C HIS A 234 2.17 5.91 2.57
N ILE A 235 2.11 5.27 1.42
CA ILE A 235 0.97 5.18 0.51
C ILE A 235 0.51 3.70 0.44
N GLY A 236 0.49 3.02 1.58
CA GLY A 236 0.23 1.58 1.65
C GLY A 236 -1.22 1.19 1.97
N THR A 237 -2.05 2.15 2.38
CA THR A 237 -3.48 1.98 2.67
C THR A 237 -4.36 2.91 1.85
N LEU A 238 -5.64 2.59 1.70
CA LEU A 238 -6.60 3.46 0.99
C LEU A 238 -6.75 4.85 1.62
N GLN A 239 -6.70 4.95 2.94
CA GLN A 239 -6.85 6.22 3.65
C GLN A 239 -5.64 7.13 3.38
N GLU A 240 -4.43 6.58 3.48
CA GLU A 240 -3.20 7.30 3.14
C GLU A 240 -3.15 7.65 1.65
N TYR A 241 -3.54 6.72 0.77
CA TYR A 241 -3.62 6.95 -0.67
C TYR A 241 -4.54 8.11 -1.03
N LEU A 242 -5.74 8.16 -0.46
CA LEU A 242 -6.64 9.30 -0.64
C LEU A 242 -6.01 10.58 -0.09
N TYR A 243 -5.59 10.58 1.17
CA TYR A 243 -5.04 11.76 1.83
C TYR A 243 -3.85 12.36 1.06
N HIS A 244 -2.85 11.54 0.71
CA HIS A 244 -1.63 12.00 0.05
C HIS A 244 -1.89 12.50 -1.37
N LEU A 245 -2.85 11.92 -2.10
CA LEU A 245 -3.15 12.33 -3.47
C LEU A 245 -4.15 13.47 -3.58
N THR A 246 -4.87 13.83 -2.52
CA THR A 246 -5.93 14.86 -2.59
C THR A 246 -5.82 15.99 -1.57
N ALA A 247 -5.10 15.82 -0.46
CA ALA A 247 -5.12 16.77 0.66
C ALA A 247 -3.74 17.11 1.24
N ASP A 248 -2.71 16.27 1.02
CA ASP A 248 -1.36 16.52 1.53
C ASP A 248 -0.62 17.57 0.72
N THR A 249 -0.73 18.83 1.16
CA THR A 249 -0.07 19.97 0.52
C THR A 249 1.45 19.93 0.62
N SER A 250 2.02 19.19 1.58
CA SER A 250 3.47 19.06 1.72
C SER A 250 4.04 18.13 0.64
N LEU A 251 3.48 16.92 0.54
CA LEU A 251 3.87 15.97 -0.50
C LEU A 251 3.61 16.57 -1.89
N GLN A 252 2.48 17.26 -2.05
CA GLN A 252 2.15 17.95 -3.29
C GLN A 252 3.24 18.95 -3.70
N ALA A 253 3.67 19.82 -2.79
CA ALA A 253 4.68 20.82 -3.08
C ALA A 253 6.06 20.21 -3.37
N GLU A 254 6.39 19.11 -2.70
CA GLU A 254 7.70 18.45 -2.82
C GLU A 254 7.88 17.67 -4.12
N LEU A 255 6.85 16.93 -4.55
CA LEU A 255 6.89 16.14 -5.78
C LEU A 255 6.28 16.86 -6.99
N GLY A 256 5.62 18.00 -6.77
CA GLY A 256 4.88 18.70 -7.82
C GLY A 256 3.62 17.96 -8.26
N LEU A 257 2.91 17.34 -7.32
CA LEU A 257 1.68 16.59 -7.60
C LEU A 257 0.57 17.51 -8.15
N GLN A 258 -0.15 17.03 -9.16
CA GLN A 258 -1.22 17.75 -9.84
C GLN A 258 -2.58 17.11 -9.53
N SER A 259 -3.66 17.86 -9.64
CA SER A 259 -5.02 17.32 -9.48
C SER A 259 -5.48 16.52 -10.71
N GLU A 260 -4.91 16.81 -11.89
CA GLU A 260 -5.20 16.10 -13.13
C GLU A 260 -3.91 15.79 -13.87
N VAL A 261 -3.68 14.52 -14.19
CA VAL A 261 -2.54 14.08 -15.00
C VAL A 261 -2.99 13.12 -16.07
N PHE A 262 -2.53 13.39 -17.29
CA PHE A 262 -2.79 12.57 -18.47
C PHE A 262 -4.26 12.16 -18.63
N SER A 263 -5.21 13.06 -18.36
CA SER A 263 -6.65 12.78 -18.38
C SER A 263 -7.40 13.70 -19.35
N VAL A 264 -8.65 13.38 -19.64
CA VAL A 264 -9.57 14.34 -20.27
C VAL A 264 -10.74 14.51 -19.34
N VAL A 265 -10.85 15.68 -18.74
CA VAL A 265 -12.03 16.09 -17.99
C VAL A 265 -12.70 17.20 -18.79
N ALA A 266 -13.81 16.87 -19.44
CA ALA A 266 -14.48 17.82 -20.33
C ALA A 266 -15.16 18.91 -19.50
N ASP A 267 -14.66 20.15 -19.60
CA ASP A 267 -15.28 21.44 -19.21
C ASP A 267 -16.38 21.33 -18.14
N GLN A 268 -16.01 20.71 -17.01
CA GLN A 268 -16.63 21.03 -15.74
C GLN A 268 -16.11 22.42 -15.39
N ASP A 269 -16.91 23.27 -14.73
CA ASP A 269 -16.48 24.59 -14.22
C ASP A 269 -14.98 24.57 -13.90
N GLU A 270 -14.20 25.59 -14.30
CA GLU A 270 -12.73 25.72 -14.12
C GLU A 270 -12.19 25.33 -12.71
N ASN A 271 -13.10 25.07 -11.76
CA ASN A 271 -12.94 24.49 -10.45
C ASN A 271 -13.27 22.98 -10.38
N LEU A 272 -12.63 22.11 -11.16
CA LEU A 272 -12.32 20.79 -10.60
C LEU A 272 -11.58 21.08 -9.29
N SER A 273 -12.19 20.75 -8.14
CA SER A 273 -11.57 21.06 -6.85
C SER A 273 -10.15 20.51 -6.88
N ARG A 274 -9.16 21.28 -6.41
CA ARG A 274 -7.78 20.79 -6.21
C ARG A 274 -7.74 19.54 -5.32
N GLU A 275 -8.84 19.24 -4.66
CA GLU A 275 -9.10 18.09 -3.80
C GLU A 275 -9.58 16.84 -4.56
N VAL A 276 -9.71 16.87 -5.89
CA VAL A 276 -9.98 15.67 -6.71
C VAL A 276 -8.71 15.32 -7.48
N CYS A 277 -8.34 14.04 -7.46
CA CYS A 277 -7.18 13.52 -8.19
C CYS A 277 -7.63 12.64 -9.35
N VAL A 278 -7.30 13.03 -10.58
CA VAL A 278 -7.67 12.32 -11.81
C VAL A 278 -6.41 11.93 -12.58
N ILE A 279 -6.16 10.62 -12.69
CA ILE A 279 -4.94 10.07 -13.28
C ILE A 279 -5.31 9.17 -14.46
N HIS A 280 -4.76 9.45 -15.64
CA HIS A 280 -4.94 8.62 -16.84
C HIS A 280 -6.40 8.20 -17.06
N SER A 281 -7.34 9.14 -17.03
CA SER A 281 -8.78 8.84 -17.04
C SER A 281 -9.58 9.74 -17.99
N LEU A 282 -10.78 9.27 -18.35
CA LEU A 282 -11.73 9.99 -19.19
C LEU A 282 -13.02 10.26 -18.42
N LEU A 283 -13.31 11.53 -18.16
CA LEU A 283 -14.54 11.96 -17.48
C LEU A 283 -15.41 12.76 -18.45
N ASP A 284 -16.65 12.30 -18.62
CA ASP A 284 -17.67 13.04 -19.35
C ASP A 284 -18.02 14.38 -18.67
N ALA A 285 -18.42 15.38 -19.44
CA ALA A 285 -18.77 16.71 -18.92
C ALA A 285 -19.95 16.69 -17.95
N LYS A 286 -20.82 15.69 -18.04
CA LYS A 286 -21.97 15.50 -17.13
C LYS A 286 -21.65 14.57 -15.96
N CYS A 287 -20.41 14.10 -15.82
CA CYS A 287 -19.94 13.40 -14.64
C CYS A 287 -19.78 14.40 -13.49
N LYS A 288 -19.97 13.98 -12.24
CA LYS A 288 -19.66 14.78 -11.06
C LYS A 288 -18.76 13.98 -10.14
N VAL A 289 -17.69 14.59 -9.64
CA VAL A 289 -16.79 13.96 -8.67
C VAL A 289 -16.64 14.87 -7.48
N SER A 290 -17.03 14.38 -6.30
CA SER A 290 -16.89 15.11 -5.05
C SER A 290 -15.46 15.07 -4.52
N PRO A 291 -15.06 16.04 -3.68
CA PRO A 291 -13.72 16.15 -3.10
C PRO A 291 -13.17 14.91 -2.41
N SER A 292 -11.86 14.91 -2.25
CA SER A 292 -11.04 13.84 -1.65
C SER A 292 -11.14 12.51 -2.38
N SER A 293 -11.49 12.51 -3.66
CA SER A 293 -11.65 11.29 -4.46
C SER A 293 -10.52 11.13 -5.47
N VAL A 294 -10.13 9.88 -5.72
CA VAL A 294 -9.13 9.50 -6.71
C VAL A 294 -9.78 8.68 -7.81
N ILE A 295 -9.65 9.13 -9.05
CA ILE A 295 -10.09 8.43 -10.26
C ILE A 295 -8.85 8.08 -11.08
N GLU A 296 -8.52 6.79 -11.19
CA GLU A 296 -7.37 6.33 -11.96
C GLU A 296 -7.74 5.30 -13.02
N TYR A 297 -7.09 5.38 -14.19
CA TYR A 297 -7.25 4.42 -15.28
C TYR A 297 -8.72 4.11 -15.59
N SER A 298 -9.61 5.10 -15.56
CA SER A 298 -11.06 4.87 -15.58
C SER A 298 -11.77 5.70 -16.63
N ARG A 299 -12.99 5.27 -16.98
CA ARG A 299 -13.90 6.00 -17.87
C ARG A 299 -15.24 6.20 -17.17
N LEU A 300 -15.61 7.46 -16.94
CA LEU A 300 -16.88 7.84 -16.33
C LEU A 300 -17.76 8.54 -17.35
N GLY A 301 -18.93 7.98 -17.60
CA GLY A 301 -19.91 8.44 -18.58
C GLY A 301 -20.85 9.54 -18.06
N PRO A 302 -21.75 10.02 -18.92
CA PRO A 302 -22.69 11.09 -18.57
C PRO A 302 -23.65 10.66 -17.46
N GLY A 303 -23.79 11.50 -16.43
CA GLY A 303 -24.71 11.25 -15.32
C GLY A 303 -24.17 10.31 -14.23
N VAL A 304 -22.90 9.91 -14.30
CA VAL A 304 -22.21 9.30 -13.15
C VAL A 304 -21.95 10.39 -12.10
N SER A 305 -22.29 10.13 -10.84
CA SER A 305 -21.94 10.99 -9.71
C SER A 305 -21.16 10.21 -8.67
N VAL A 306 -19.95 10.66 -8.35
CA VAL A 306 -19.04 10.04 -7.39
C VAL A 306 -19.03 10.85 -6.11
N GLY A 307 -19.36 10.21 -5.00
CA GLY A 307 -19.33 10.78 -3.64
C GLY A 307 -17.92 11.13 -3.17
N GLY A 308 -17.82 11.77 -2.01
CA GLY A 308 -16.53 12.20 -1.47
C GLY A 308 -15.71 11.03 -0.94
N SER A 309 -14.39 11.17 -0.92
CA SER A 309 -13.48 10.13 -0.39
C SER A 309 -13.58 8.78 -1.11
N CYS A 310 -13.80 8.77 -2.43
CA CYS A 310 -13.91 7.54 -3.22
C CYS A 310 -12.63 7.20 -3.96
N VAL A 311 -12.42 5.90 -4.23
CA VAL A 311 -11.40 5.43 -5.18
C VAL A 311 -12.11 4.68 -6.31
N ILE A 312 -11.93 5.15 -7.55
CA ILE A 312 -12.36 4.42 -8.75
C ILE A 312 -11.13 4.11 -9.59
N SER A 313 -10.84 2.82 -9.76
CA SER A 313 -9.64 2.34 -10.44
C SER A 313 -9.99 1.35 -11.56
N GLY A 314 -9.38 1.51 -12.74
CA GLY A 314 -9.45 0.51 -13.80
C GLY A 314 -10.86 0.20 -14.30
N SER A 315 -11.82 1.12 -14.15
CA SER A 315 -13.25 0.84 -14.31
C SER A 315 -13.90 1.68 -15.41
N CYS A 316 -14.89 1.11 -16.11
CA CYS A 316 -15.67 1.80 -17.14
C CYS A 316 -17.15 1.90 -16.71
N ILE A 317 -17.52 3.03 -16.12
CA ILE A 317 -18.88 3.31 -15.63
C ILE A 317 -19.61 4.19 -16.64
N ARG A 318 -20.43 3.60 -17.51
CA ARG A 318 -21.22 4.33 -18.52
C ARG A 318 -22.70 4.45 -18.20
N ILE A 319 -23.18 3.70 -17.23
CA ILE A 319 -24.54 3.77 -16.73
C ILE A 319 -24.69 4.97 -15.79
N ARG A 320 -25.86 5.62 -15.81
CA ARG A 320 -26.18 6.67 -14.84
C ARG A 320 -26.27 6.02 -13.46
N CYS A 321 -25.42 6.44 -12.53
CA CYS A 321 -25.42 5.93 -11.17
C CYS A 321 -24.87 6.96 -10.18
N VAL A 322 -25.12 6.71 -8.90
CA VAL A 322 -24.51 7.44 -7.79
C VAL A 322 -23.63 6.48 -7.01
N VAL A 323 -22.32 6.70 -7.06
CA VAL A 323 -21.36 6.03 -6.17
C VAL A 323 -21.36 6.79 -4.85
N PRO A 324 -21.79 6.20 -3.73
CA PRO A 324 -21.86 6.91 -2.46
C PRO A 324 -20.47 7.22 -1.89
N ASP A 325 -20.42 8.17 -0.94
CA ASP A 325 -19.19 8.54 -0.24
C ASP A 325 -18.45 7.34 0.34
N LYS A 326 -17.12 7.44 0.42
CA LYS A 326 -16.24 6.42 0.99
C LYS A 326 -16.38 5.06 0.31
N SER A 327 -16.63 5.03 -1.00
CA SER A 327 -16.68 3.81 -1.79
C SER A 327 -15.36 3.52 -2.49
N PHE A 328 -15.00 2.23 -2.55
CA PHE A 328 -13.95 1.70 -3.41
C PHE A 328 -14.57 0.91 -4.56
N VAL A 329 -14.19 1.24 -5.80
CA VAL A 329 -14.61 0.51 -7.00
C VAL A 329 -13.38 0.21 -7.84
N SER A 330 -13.09 -1.07 -8.09
CA SER A 330 -11.99 -1.46 -8.99
C SER A 330 -12.33 -2.70 -9.80
N SER A 331 -12.27 -2.59 -11.12
CA SER A 331 -12.51 -3.70 -12.03
C SER A 331 -11.21 -4.42 -12.35
N LEU A 332 -11.23 -5.76 -12.37
CA LEU A 332 -10.11 -6.60 -12.78
C LEU A 332 -10.51 -7.51 -13.93
N SER A 333 -9.63 -7.64 -14.91
CA SER A 333 -9.68 -8.71 -15.91
C SER A 333 -9.10 -9.99 -15.33
N LEU A 334 -9.77 -11.11 -15.54
CA LEU A 334 -9.47 -12.41 -14.99
C LEU A 334 -9.36 -13.44 -16.13
N MET A 335 -8.47 -14.42 -16.00
CA MET A 335 -8.42 -15.61 -16.84
C MET A 335 -9.02 -16.78 -16.05
N ILE A 336 -10.25 -17.16 -16.37
CA ILE A 336 -10.98 -18.22 -15.68
C ILE A 336 -11.38 -19.27 -16.72
N ASP A 337 -10.96 -20.52 -16.50
CA ASP A 337 -11.27 -21.65 -17.39
C ASP A 337 -10.91 -21.39 -18.87
N GLY A 338 -9.82 -20.65 -19.11
CA GLY A 338 -9.34 -20.27 -20.44
C GLY A 338 -10.10 -19.12 -21.11
N GLN A 339 -10.98 -18.44 -20.38
CA GLN A 339 -11.76 -17.31 -20.87
C GLN A 339 -11.42 -16.03 -20.09
N VAL A 340 -11.38 -14.90 -20.82
CA VAL A 340 -11.28 -13.57 -20.21
C VAL A 340 -12.64 -13.21 -19.63
N MET A 341 -12.66 -12.97 -18.32
CA MET A 341 -13.81 -12.55 -17.54
C MET A 341 -13.48 -11.28 -16.77
N TYR A 342 -14.49 -10.58 -16.28
CA TYR A 342 -14.34 -9.35 -15.51
C TYR A 342 -15.12 -9.44 -14.20
N ALA A 343 -14.50 -9.03 -13.10
CA ALA A 343 -15.16 -8.85 -11.81
C ALA A 343 -14.79 -7.49 -11.23
N THR A 344 -15.76 -6.83 -10.59
CA THR A 344 -15.63 -5.49 -10.02
C THR A 344 -15.64 -5.59 -8.51
N ILE A 345 -14.52 -5.24 -7.90
CA ILE A 345 -14.36 -5.15 -6.45
C ILE A 345 -15.14 -3.92 -5.96
N LEU A 346 -15.92 -4.13 -4.91
CA LEU A 346 -16.76 -3.12 -4.29
C LEU A 346 -16.79 -3.29 -2.76
N PHE A 347 -16.33 -2.28 -2.03
CA PHE A 347 -16.41 -2.20 -0.57
C PHE A 347 -16.26 -0.74 -0.10
N GLY A 348 -16.50 -0.45 1.17
CA GLY A 348 -16.28 0.87 1.75
C GLY A 348 -14.82 1.08 2.14
N ILE A 349 -14.27 2.28 1.97
CA ILE A 349 -12.86 2.61 2.25
C ILE A 349 -12.43 2.24 3.68
N GLU A 350 -13.38 2.24 4.63
CA GLU A 350 -13.16 1.94 6.05
C GLU A 350 -13.37 0.45 6.40
N ASP A 351 -13.82 -0.39 5.45
CA ASP A 351 -14.06 -1.80 5.70
C ASP A 351 -12.75 -2.56 5.95
N ASN A 352 -12.73 -3.37 7.01
CA ASN A 352 -11.54 -4.12 7.40
C ASN A 352 -11.49 -5.47 6.67
N LEU A 353 -10.82 -5.49 5.51
CA LEU A 353 -10.65 -6.71 4.70
C LEU A 353 -9.87 -7.83 5.41
N LYS A 354 -9.06 -7.49 6.43
CA LYS A 354 -8.22 -8.42 7.20
C LYS A 354 -8.95 -9.09 8.35
N LYS A 355 -10.03 -8.46 8.87
CA LYS A 355 -10.79 -9.00 9.98
C LYS A 355 -11.35 -10.35 9.55
N ASN A 356 -11.04 -11.38 10.35
CA ASN A 356 -11.51 -12.73 10.10
C ASN A 356 -12.28 -13.27 11.31
N VAL A 357 -13.12 -14.27 11.04
CA VAL A 357 -13.86 -15.05 12.05
C VAL A 357 -13.66 -16.54 11.81
N GLY A 358 -13.81 -17.33 12.87
CA GLY A 358 -13.52 -18.76 12.85
C GLY A 358 -14.63 -19.64 12.27
N SER A 359 -15.84 -19.12 12.10
CA SER A 359 -17.01 -19.92 11.71
C SER A 359 -18.10 -19.11 11.01
N LEU A 360 -18.99 -19.79 10.27
CA LEU A 360 -20.12 -19.17 9.59
C LEU A 360 -21.15 -18.55 10.55
N SER A 361 -21.25 -19.04 11.80
CA SER A 361 -22.15 -18.43 12.80
C SER A 361 -21.69 -17.04 13.25
N ASP A 362 -20.41 -16.72 13.08
CA ASP A 362 -19.81 -15.48 13.54
C ASP A 362 -19.79 -14.38 12.46
N LEU A 363 -20.38 -14.62 11.28
CA LEU A 363 -20.33 -13.68 10.14
C LEU A 363 -20.93 -12.29 10.45
N ASN A 364 -21.80 -12.18 11.45
CA ASN A 364 -22.31 -10.88 11.91
C ASN A 364 -21.23 -9.96 12.50
N ALA A 365 -20.08 -10.50 12.90
CA ALA A 365 -18.96 -9.70 13.38
C ALA A 365 -18.17 -9.03 12.23
N LEU A 366 -18.33 -9.50 10.99
CA LEU A 366 -17.77 -8.84 9.81
C LEU A 366 -18.71 -7.72 9.35
N GLN A 367 -18.13 -6.61 8.91
CA GLN A 367 -18.87 -5.41 8.48
C GLN A 367 -18.45 -5.02 7.07
N ILE A 368 -19.42 -4.68 6.22
CA ILE A 368 -19.18 -4.15 4.88
C ILE A 368 -20.17 -3.00 4.61
N PHE A 369 -19.66 -1.86 4.15
CA PHE A 369 -20.39 -0.59 4.05
C PHE A 369 -21.12 -0.22 5.35
N GLY A 370 -20.43 -0.34 6.50
CA GLY A 370 -20.97 0.02 7.82
C GLY A 370 -22.15 -0.83 8.34
N GLY A 371 -22.54 -1.90 7.64
CA GLY A 371 -23.57 -2.85 8.06
C GLY A 371 -22.98 -4.24 8.32
N SER A 372 -23.70 -5.14 9.00
CA SER A 372 -23.20 -6.51 9.18
C SER A 372 -23.18 -7.25 7.84
N LEU A 373 -22.19 -8.12 7.64
CA LEU A 373 -22.06 -8.88 6.39
C LEU A 373 -23.34 -9.67 6.07
N VAL A 374 -23.95 -10.31 7.07
CA VAL A 374 -25.18 -11.11 6.88
C VAL A 374 -26.32 -10.26 6.33
N GLN A 375 -26.51 -9.04 6.85
CA GLN A 375 -27.54 -8.11 6.35
C GLN A 375 -27.28 -7.72 4.89
N ARG A 376 -26.01 -7.55 4.51
CA ARG A 376 -25.63 -7.19 3.13
C ARG A 376 -25.82 -8.35 2.17
N LEU A 377 -25.46 -9.56 2.58
CA LEU A 377 -25.72 -10.78 1.81
C LEU A 377 -27.22 -10.98 1.55
N GLU A 378 -28.07 -10.73 2.55
CA GLU A 378 -29.52 -10.80 2.40
C GLU A 378 -30.06 -9.78 1.38
N LEU A 379 -29.59 -8.54 1.43
CA LEU A 379 -29.95 -7.50 0.45
C LEU A 379 -29.51 -7.87 -0.98
N TRP A 380 -28.38 -8.54 -1.13
CA TRP A 380 -27.86 -8.99 -2.42
C TRP A 380 -28.42 -10.34 -2.88
N GLY A 381 -29.25 -10.98 -2.06
CA GLY A 381 -29.82 -12.30 -2.35
C GLY A 381 -28.80 -13.44 -2.33
N ILE A 382 -27.67 -13.27 -1.63
CA ILE A 382 -26.60 -14.27 -1.51
C ILE A 382 -26.85 -15.13 -0.28
N GLN A 383 -26.97 -16.44 -0.48
CA GLN A 383 -27.14 -17.40 0.61
C GLN A 383 -25.82 -17.75 1.27
N VAL A 384 -25.83 -17.83 2.61
CA VAL A 384 -24.68 -18.31 3.39
C VAL A 384 -24.54 -19.82 3.15
N SER A 385 -23.36 -20.23 2.73
CA SER A 385 -23.02 -21.64 2.45
C SER A 385 -21.52 -21.87 2.67
N GLU A 386 -21.11 -23.13 2.73
CA GLU A 386 -19.70 -23.53 2.83
C GLU A 386 -18.85 -23.00 1.66
N ASP A 387 -19.44 -22.85 0.47
CA ASP A 387 -18.75 -22.39 -0.73
C ASP A 387 -18.64 -20.85 -0.82
N LEU A 388 -19.22 -20.12 0.14
CA LEU A 388 -19.20 -18.66 0.17
C LEU A 388 -17.78 -18.09 0.36
N PHE A 389 -16.84 -18.86 0.91
CA PHE A 389 -15.47 -18.42 1.15
C PHE A 389 -14.46 -19.30 0.38
N SER A 390 -13.40 -18.67 -0.13
CA SER A 390 -12.20 -19.33 -0.63
C SER A 390 -11.18 -19.56 0.50
N GLY A 391 -10.19 -20.41 0.25
CA GLY A 391 -9.04 -20.58 1.15
C GLY A 391 -9.37 -21.30 2.47
N ASP A 392 -8.80 -20.81 3.58
CA ASP A 392 -8.91 -21.43 4.90
C ASP A 392 -10.31 -21.23 5.52
N ARG A 393 -10.99 -22.35 5.78
CA ARG A 393 -12.33 -22.38 6.40
C ARG A 393 -12.35 -21.91 7.85
N LYS A 394 -11.19 -21.76 8.50
CA LYS A 394 -11.06 -21.25 9.86
C LYS A 394 -10.74 -19.75 9.91
N ALA A 395 -10.58 -19.10 8.76
CA ALA A 395 -10.25 -17.68 8.64
C ALA A 395 -11.16 -17.00 7.60
N LEU A 396 -12.44 -16.84 7.93
CA LEU A 396 -13.44 -16.25 7.04
C LEU A 396 -13.38 -14.72 7.11
N SER A 397 -13.21 -14.03 5.99
CA SER A 397 -12.99 -12.57 5.91
C SER A 397 -13.61 -11.96 4.65
N LEU A 398 -13.62 -10.63 4.53
CA LEU A 398 -14.03 -9.98 3.28
C LEU A 398 -13.02 -10.20 2.14
N TRP A 399 -11.78 -10.59 2.45
CA TRP A 399 -10.77 -10.86 1.45
C TRP A 399 -11.05 -12.14 0.64
N ASN A 400 -11.55 -13.17 1.33
CA ASN A 400 -11.81 -14.49 0.75
C ASN A 400 -13.30 -14.78 0.52
N ILE A 401 -14.19 -13.81 0.69
CA ILE A 401 -15.63 -14.00 0.43
C ILE A 401 -15.96 -13.89 -1.07
N ARG A 402 -16.72 -14.85 -1.60
CA ARG A 402 -17.17 -14.94 -2.99
C ARG A 402 -18.45 -14.17 -3.25
N ILE A 403 -18.36 -12.83 -3.23
CA ILE A 403 -19.50 -11.93 -3.50
C ILE A 403 -19.43 -11.21 -4.85
N PHE A 404 -18.27 -11.21 -5.52
CA PHE A 404 -18.07 -10.42 -6.73
C PHE A 404 -18.43 -11.23 -7.99
N PRO A 405 -19.51 -10.90 -8.71
CA PRO A 405 -19.93 -11.65 -9.89
C PRO A 405 -18.99 -11.43 -11.08
N CYS A 406 -18.73 -12.52 -11.82
CA CYS A 406 -17.94 -12.52 -13.04
C CYS A 406 -18.81 -12.41 -14.29
N TYR A 407 -18.42 -11.55 -15.22
CA TYR A 407 -19.10 -11.35 -16.50
C TYR A 407 -18.12 -11.37 -17.67
N ALA A 408 -18.64 -11.52 -18.90
CA ALA A 408 -17.83 -11.55 -20.11
C ALA A 408 -17.30 -10.15 -20.50
N THR A 409 -17.94 -9.08 -20.00
CA THR A 409 -17.53 -7.70 -20.27
C THR A 409 -17.32 -6.90 -18.98
N MET A 410 -16.46 -5.89 -19.04
CA MET A 410 -16.22 -4.97 -17.92
C MET A 410 -17.50 -4.19 -17.58
N GLU A 411 -18.25 -3.74 -18.59
CA GLU A 411 -19.48 -2.97 -18.40
C GLU A 411 -20.57 -3.75 -17.65
N GLU A 412 -20.76 -5.04 -17.96
CA GLU A 412 -21.70 -5.91 -17.21
C GLU A 412 -21.25 -6.08 -15.75
N SER A 413 -19.95 -6.28 -15.54
CA SER A 413 -19.38 -6.43 -14.19
C SER A 413 -19.57 -5.17 -13.34
N VAL A 414 -19.29 -4.00 -13.91
CA VAL A 414 -19.50 -2.71 -13.26
C VAL A 414 -20.98 -2.47 -13.01
N SER A 415 -21.86 -2.82 -13.95
CA SER A 415 -23.30 -2.66 -13.79
C SER A 415 -23.82 -3.47 -12.60
N ALA A 416 -23.38 -4.72 -12.46
CA ALA A 416 -23.75 -5.54 -11.31
C ALA A 416 -23.24 -4.97 -9.97
N ALA A 417 -22.01 -4.43 -9.93
CA ALA A 417 -21.49 -3.76 -8.74
C ALA A 417 -22.28 -2.48 -8.40
N VAL A 418 -22.68 -1.70 -9.40
CA VAL A 418 -23.54 -0.53 -9.19
C VAL A 418 -24.93 -0.94 -8.67
N GLU A 419 -25.54 -1.99 -9.21
CA GLU A 419 -26.81 -2.52 -8.68
C GLU A 419 -26.66 -2.94 -7.20
N MET A 420 -25.52 -3.55 -6.83
CA MET A 420 -25.21 -3.87 -5.43
C MET A 420 -25.14 -2.63 -4.54
N LEU A 421 -24.55 -1.52 -5.02
CA LEU A 421 -24.54 -0.23 -4.34
C LEU A 421 -25.95 0.35 -4.18
N GLU A 422 -26.75 0.33 -5.25
CA GLU A 422 -28.11 0.86 -5.26
C GLU A 422 -29.03 0.08 -4.34
N ALA A 423 -28.92 -1.25 -4.29
CA ALA A 423 -29.66 -2.10 -3.35
C ALA A 423 -29.35 -1.73 -1.89
N MET A 424 -28.08 -1.44 -1.57
CA MET A 424 -27.68 -0.99 -0.23
C MET A 424 -28.26 0.38 0.11
N ASN A 425 -28.22 1.34 -0.82
CA ASN A 425 -28.72 2.70 -0.62
C ASN A 425 -30.25 2.75 -0.49
N SER A 426 -30.94 2.02 -1.34
CA SER A 426 -32.41 1.93 -1.34
C SER A 426 -32.97 0.99 -0.27
N LYS A 427 -32.11 0.20 0.38
CA LYS A 427 -32.50 -0.90 1.28
C LYS A 427 -33.49 -1.87 0.62
N SER A 428 -33.37 -2.04 -0.69
CA SER A 428 -34.19 -2.95 -1.47
C SER A 428 -33.43 -4.25 -1.72
N GLN A 429 -34.14 -5.37 -1.65
CA GLN A 429 -33.56 -6.65 -2.03
C GLN A 429 -33.37 -6.69 -3.54
N MET A 430 -32.15 -7.05 -3.95
CA MET A 430 -31.85 -7.45 -5.32
C MET A 430 -31.51 -8.95 -5.34
N ARG A 431 -31.64 -9.55 -6.52
CA ARG A 431 -31.10 -10.89 -6.76
C ARG A 431 -29.96 -10.75 -7.73
N LEU A 432 -28.73 -10.83 -7.22
CA LEU A 432 -27.58 -11.10 -8.07
C LEU A 432 -27.86 -12.40 -8.83
N GLY A 433 -27.74 -12.37 -10.15
CA GLY A 433 -28.03 -13.51 -11.01
C GLY A 433 -27.18 -14.75 -10.68
N GLY A 434 -27.39 -15.85 -11.41
CA GLY A 434 -26.64 -17.10 -11.26
C GLY A 434 -25.18 -17.04 -11.74
N ALA A 435 -24.59 -15.84 -11.87
CA ALA A 435 -23.21 -15.67 -12.28
C ALA A 435 -22.25 -16.28 -11.26
N ARG A 436 -21.15 -16.86 -11.74
CA ARG A 436 -20.05 -17.30 -10.89
C ARG A 436 -19.53 -16.11 -10.09
N ARG A 437 -19.35 -16.30 -8.79
CA ARG A 437 -18.76 -15.29 -7.91
C ARG A 437 -17.36 -15.69 -7.48
N VAL A 438 -16.51 -14.69 -7.31
CA VAL A 438 -15.12 -14.84 -6.87
C VAL A 438 -14.85 -13.94 -5.67
N SER A 439 -13.81 -14.28 -4.90
CA SER A 439 -13.27 -13.43 -3.84
C SER A 439 -12.14 -12.53 -4.35
N ILE A 440 -11.73 -11.53 -3.56
CA ILE A 440 -10.57 -10.69 -3.92
C ILE A 440 -9.30 -11.55 -4.03
N GLU A 441 -9.13 -12.50 -3.12
CA GLU A 441 -8.05 -13.50 -3.15
C GLU A 441 -8.01 -14.28 -4.47
N GLU A 442 -9.16 -14.79 -4.90
CA GLU A 442 -9.29 -15.50 -6.18
C GLU A 442 -9.05 -14.57 -7.37
N MET A 443 -9.56 -13.34 -7.33
CA MET A 443 -9.34 -12.35 -8.38
C MET A 443 -7.84 -12.06 -8.59
N LEU A 444 -7.05 -11.98 -7.51
CA LEU A 444 -5.60 -11.78 -7.63
C LEU A 444 -4.86 -13.02 -8.15
N SER A 445 -5.42 -14.21 -7.92
CA SER A 445 -4.87 -15.47 -8.43
C SER A 445 -5.21 -15.67 -9.91
N TYR A 446 -6.38 -15.22 -10.35
CA TYR A 446 -6.86 -15.32 -11.73
C TYR A 446 -6.56 -14.09 -12.59
N LYS A 447 -5.94 -13.04 -12.05
CA LYS A 447 -5.74 -11.77 -12.76
C LYS A 447 -5.08 -11.98 -14.13
N ASN A 448 -5.63 -11.32 -15.14
CA ASN A 448 -5.05 -11.25 -16.47
C ASN A 448 -4.41 -9.89 -16.68
N VAL A 449 -3.10 -9.82 -16.42
CA VAL A 449 -2.33 -8.57 -16.48
C VAL A 449 -2.29 -8.00 -17.90
N ASP A 450 -2.16 -8.85 -18.92
CA ASP A 450 -2.09 -8.39 -20.32
C ASP A 450 -3.35 -7.67 -20.76
N GLU A 451 -4.53 -8.18 -20.38
CA GLU A 451 -5.81 -7.52 -20.65
C GLU A 451 -5.95 -6.20 -19.88
N MET A 452 -5.51 -6.16 -18.62
CA MET A 452 -5.50 -4.92 -17.84
C MET A 452 -4.60 -3.84 -18.47
N LEU A 453 -3.43 -4.23 -18.98
CA LEU A 453 -2.51 -3.31 -19.66
C LEU A 453 -3.05 -2.89 -21.03
N ARG A 454 -3.71 -3.79 -21.77
CA ARG A 454 -4.38 -3.45 -23.03
C ARG A 454 -5.45 -2.38 -22.82
N PHE A 455 -6.29 -2.55 -21.79
CA PHE A 455 -7.29 -1.53 -21.44
C PHE A 455 -6.65 -0.16 -21.13
N ARG A 456 -5.54 -0.13 -20.37
CA ARG A 456 -4.80 1.12 -20.10
C ARG A 456 -4.22 1.73 -21.38
N GLN A 457 -3.73 0.91 -22.31
CA GLN A 457 -3.20 1.35 -23.60
C GLN A 457 -4.29 1.92 -24.51
N GLU A 458 -5.45 1.28 -24.60
CA GLU A 458 -6.61 1.80 -25.33
C GLU A 458 -7.07 3.15 -24.78
N LEU A 459 -7.09 3.26 -23.44
CA LEU A 459 -7.39 4.52 -22.75
C LEU A 459 -6.34 5.59 -23.05
N TYR A 460 -5.05 5.23 -23.09
CA TYR A 460 -3.95 6.12 -23.45
C TYR A 460 -4.11 6.70 -24.86
N GLU A 461 -4.37 5.84 -25.84
CA GLU A 461 -4.55 6.25 -27.24
C GLU A 461 -5.78 7.14 -27.42
N GLU A 462 -6.87 6.86 -26.72
CA GLU A 462 -8.06 7.70 -26.74
C GLU A 462 -7.81 9.09 -26.12
N ILE A 463 -7.14 9.15 -24.97
CA ILE A 463 -6.77 10.42 -24.32
C ILE A 463 -5.86 11.24 -25.23
N ARG A 464 -4.84 10.64 -25.85
CA ARG A 464 -3.97 11.35 -26.80
C ARG A 464 -4.73 11.91 -28.00
N ARG A 465 -5.64 11.12 -28.59
CA ARG A 465 -6.46 11.60 -29.71
C ARG A 465 -7.35 12.77 -29.30
N ARG A 466 -7.98 12.72 -28.13
CA ARG A 466 -8.84 13.80 -27.64
C ARG A 466 -8.06 15.06 -27.29
N ARG A 467 -6.92 14.94 -26.59
CA ARG A 467 -6.04 16.07 -26.27
C ARG A 467 -5.42 16.71 -27.53
N GLY A 468 -5.05 15.89 -28.52
CA GLY A 468 -4.48 16.35 -29.79
C GLY A 468 -5.50 17.00 -30.73
N ALA A 469 -6.80 16.69 -30.59
CA ALA A 469 -7.88 17.33 -31.34
C ALA A 469 -8.30 18.70 -30.76
N SER A 470 -7.75 19.10 -29.62
CA SER A 470 -8.03 20.37 -28.93
C SER A 470 -7.02 21.48 -29.26
N TYR A 471 -6.10 21.27 -30.22
CA TYR A 471 -5.13 22.25 -30.71
C TYR A 471 -5.45 22.74 -32.13
#